data_AF-A0A3C0DM13-F1
#
_entry.id   AF-A0A3C0DM13-F1
#
_cell.length_a   1.000
_cell.length_b   1.000
_cell.length_c   1.000
_cell.angle_alpha   90.00
_cell.angle_beta   90.00
_cell.angle_gamma   90.00
#
_symmetry.space_group_name_H-M   'P 1'
#
loop_
_entity.id
_entity.type
_entity.pdbx_description
1 polymer ?
#
loop_
_entity_poly.entity_id
_entity_poly.type
_entity_poly.pdbx_seq_one_letter_code
_entity_poly.pdbx_strand_id
1 'polypeptide(L)'
;AIAQDWVHDSQGGLMPKPANSTSASIAKWIKFNPREFTLPPNGRQVVRFSISVPKNAVPEERRGVIFFAPAFQSSGLAVKTQIGVVIYAAIKPIKRMFEVGLPKASLNGARQAVITIDLAAIGNAHCRLTGQFRLSDPSGKVVEEGRITEEVFLPGERRTIAVSGNKALAPGAYRLHLEVESYGTTNVFRRDYEIQLQG
;
A
#
# COMPACT_ATOMS: atom_id res chain seq x y z
N ALA A 1 -0.30 23.73 7.38
CA ALA A 1 -0.64 22.49 6.63
C ALA A 1 -0.72 22.77 5.14
N ILE A 2 -0.24 21.84 4.31
CA ILE A 2 -0.15 22.00 2.85
C ILE A 2 -0.75 20.79 2.14
N ALA A 3 -1.44 21.01 1.02
CA ALA A 3 -1.80 19.93 0.11
C ALA A 3 -0.66 19.72 -0.89
N GLN A 4 -0.30 18.46 -1.11
CA GLN A 4 0.73 18.04 -2.05
C GLN A 4 0.24 16.84 -2.86
N ASP A 5 0.91 16.60 -3.99
CA ASP A 5 0.77 15.36 -4.72
C ASP A 5 1.72 14.32 -4.11
N TRP A 6 1.61 13.07 -4.55
CA TRP A 6 2.56 12.03 -4.20
C TRP A 6 2.55 10.89 -5.22
N VAL A 7 3.66 10.15 -5.24
CA VAL A 7 3.84 8.90 -5.98
C VAL A 7 4.44 7.86 -5.04
N HIS A 8 4.47 6.59 -5.43
CA HIS A 8 5.29 5.61 -4.73
C HIS A 8 6.76 5.71 -5.16
N ASP A 9 7.67 5.39 -4.25
CA ASP A 9 9.03 4.98 -4.58
C ASP A 9 9.07 3.51 -5.04
N SER A 10 10.27 2.95 -5.25
CA SER A 10 10.44 1.57 -5.71
C SER A 10 9.95 0.51 -4.72
N GLN A 11 9.79 0.86 -3.44
CA GLN A 11 9.32 -0.02 -2.38
C GLN A 11 7.85 0.22 -2.01
N GLY A 12 7.14 1.12 -2.70
CA GLY A 12 5.76 1.49 -2.35
C GLY A 12 5.64 2.57 -1.29
N GLY A 13 6.76 3.15 -0.86
CA GLY A 13 6.77 4.27 0.08
C GLY A 13 6.21 5.54 -0.55
N LEU A 14 5.45 6.32 0.21
CA LEU A 14 4.92 7.60 -0.26
C LEU A 14 6.05 8.62 -0.44
N MET A 15 6.28 9.05 -1.67
CA MET A 15 7.19 10.14 -2.02
C MET A 15 6.40 11.41 -2.39
N PRO A 16 6.47 12.48 -1.57
CA PRO A 16 5.78 13.74 -1.85
C PRO A 16 6.22 14.38 -3.16
N LYS A 17 5.28 15.06 -3.81
CA LYS A 17 5.53 15.87 -5.01
C LYS A 17 4.84 17.23 -4.87
N PRO A 18 5.33 18.29 -5.55
CA PRO A 18 4.66 19.58 -5.55
C PRO A 18 3.18 19.44 -5.98
N ALA A 19 2.31 20.26 -5.40
CA ALA A 19 0.90 20.26 -5.77
C ALA A 19 0.71 20.49 -7.27
N ASN A 20 -0.17 19.70 -7.90
CA ASN A 20 -0.45 19.76 -9.34
C ASN A 20 0.70 19.33 -10.27
N SER A 21 1.71 18.62 -9.75
CA SER A 21 2.81 18.11 -10.58
C SER A 21 2.55 16.73 -11.15
N THR A 22 1.47 16.06 -10.74
CA THR A 22 1.11 14.72 -11.22
C THR A 22 -0.21 14.76 -11.99
N SER A 23 -0.36 13.86 -12.97
CA SER A 23 -1.61 13.73 -13.73
C SER A 23 -2.79 13.36 -12.85
N ALA A 24 -2.57 12.66 -11.74
CA ALA A 24 -3.58 12.22 -10.79
C ALA A 24 -3.88 13.25 -9.68
N SER A 25 -3.34 14.47 -9.73
CA SER A 25 -3.49 15.46 -8.65
C SER A 25 -4.95 15.79 -8.31
N ILE A 26 -5.26 15.87 -7.00
CA ILE A 26 -6.48 16.52 -6.46
C ILE A 26 -6.24 17.94 -5.97
N ALA A 27 -5.04 18.49 -6.05
CA ALA A 27 -4.68 19.71 -5.33
C ALA A 27 -5.54 20.92 -5.73
N LYS A 28 -5.97 21.02 -7.00
CA LYS A 28 -6.93 22.03 -7.48
C LYS A 28 -8.37 21.80 -7.00
N TRP A 29 -8.72 20.58 -6.62
CA TRP A 29 -10.09 20.20 -6.25
C TRP A 29 -10.32 20.29 -4.75
N ILE A 30 -9.24 20.15 -3.96
CA ILE A 30 -9.32 20.08 -2.51
C ILE A 30 -9.22 21.46 -1.86
N LYS A 31 -10.13 21.73 -0.93
CA LYS A 31 -10.06 22.84 0.02
C LYS A 31 -10.12 22.27 1.43
N PHE A 32 -9.40 22.86 2.37
CA PHE A 32 -9.44 22.45 3.77
C PHE A 32 -9.21 23.64 4.71
N ASN A 33 -9.79 23.55 5.91
CA ASN A 33 -9.73 24.58 6.95
C ASN A 33 -9.79 23.93 8.35
N PRO A 34 -9.03 24.44 9.33
CA PRO A 34 -8.04 25.52 9.21
C PRO A 34 -6.72 25.02 8.59
N ARG A 35 -5.94 25.94 8.00
CA ARG A 35 -4.60 25.62 7.44
C ARG A 35 -3.51 25.63 8.51
N GLU A 36 -3.74 26.37 9.58
CA GLU A 36 -2.84 26.55 10.71
C GLU A 36 -3.69 26.68 11.97
N PHE A 37 -3.20 26.12 13.07
CA PHE A 37 -3.90 26.09 14.35
C PHE A 37 -2.90 25.80 15.46
N THR A 38 -3.22 26.25 16.67
CA THR A 38 -2.50 25.88 17.90
C THR A 38 -3.18 24.69 18.54
N LEU A 39 -2.42 23.64 18.86
CA LEU A 39 -2.94 22.45 19.53
C LEU A 39 -2.40 22.38 20.96
N PRO A 40 -3.24 22.48 22.01
CA PRO A 40 -2.79 22.31 23.38
C PRO A 40 -2.43 20.84 23.67
N PRO A 41 -1.68 20.55 24.74
CA PRO A 41 -1.46 19.18 25.19
C PRO A 41 -2.78 18.41 25.36
N ASN A 42 -2.85 17.19 24.84
CA ASN A 42 -4.07 16.37 24.77
C ASN A 42 -5.26 17.03 24.05
N GLY A 43 -5.02 18.11 23.32
CA GLY A 43 -6.02 18.82 22.53
C GLY A 43 -6.38 18.10 21.24
N ARG A 44 -7.51 18.47 20.66
CA ARG A 44 -7.98 17.99 19.36
C ARG A 44 -8.38 19.17 18.49
N GLN A 45 -7.88 19.18 17.25
CA GLN A 45 -8.35 20.08 16.20
C GLN A 45 -9.04 19.26 15.10
N VAL A 46 -10.24 19.68 14.70
CA VAL A 46 -10.91 19.14 13.52
C VAL A 46 -10.53 19.98 12.31
N VAL A 47 -9.96 19.34 11.29
CA VAL A 47 -9.70 19.97 9.98
C VAL A 47 -10.73 19.42 9.00
N ARG A 48 -11.58 20.29 8.47
CA ARG A 48 -12.60 19.91 7.48
C ARG A 48 -12.00 20.08 6.10
N PHE A 49 -12.26 19.12 5.21
CA PHE A 49 -11.92 19.25 3.80
C PHE A 49 -13.13 19.00 2.91
N SER A 50 -13.09 19.57 1.71
CA SER A 50 -14.08 19.38 0.65
C SER A 50 -13.36 19.14 -0.67
N ILE A 51 -13.91 18.26 -1.52
CA ILE A 51 -13.40 17.98 -2.86
C ILE A 51 -14.45 18.45 -3.87
N SER A 52 -14.11 19.46 -4.67
CA SER A 52 -14.96 19.97 -5.75
C SER A 52 -14.59 19.29 -7.06
N VAL A 53 -15.26 18.18 -7.38
CA VAL A 53 -15.04 17.44 -8.63
C VAL A 53 -15.62 18.23 -9.82
N PRO A 54 -14.84 18.50 -10.88
CA PRO A 54 -15.35 19.13 -12.09
C PRO A 54 -16.47 18.29 -12.76
N LYS A 55 -17.48 18.95 -13.34
CA LYS A 55 -18.61 18.27 -13.99
C LYS A 55 -18.19 17.34 -15.14
N ASN A 56 -17.10 17.67 -15.81
CA ASN A 56 -16.53 16.93 -16.94
C ASN A 56 -15.35 16.03 -16.52
N ALA A 57 -15.20 15.71 -15.23
CA ALA A 57 -14.17 14.80 -14.77
C ALA A 57 -14.37 13.41 -15.39
N VAL A 58 -13.29 12.85 -15.93
CA VAL A 58 -13.31 11.50 -16.49
C VAL A 58 -13.27 10.43 -15.40
N PRO A 59 -13.77 9.21 -15.65
CA PRO A 59 -13.70 8.10 -14.70
C PRO A 59 -12.28 7.62 -14.43
N GLU A 60 -11.71 8.07 -13.32
CA GLU A 60 -10.38 7.70 -12.85
C GLU A 60 -10.26 7.98 -11.35
N GLU A 61 -9.15 7.56 -10.76
CA GLU A 61 -8.78 8.01 -9.43
C GLU A 61 -7.89 9.25 -9.47
N ARG A 62 -8.24 10.26 -8.66
CA ARG A 62 -7.36 11.37 -8.33
C ARG A 62 -6.92 11.23 -6.87
N ARG A 63 -5.68 11.64 -6.56
CA ARG A 63 -5.11 11.53 -5.22
C ARG A 63 -4.26 12.75 -4.82
N GLY A 64 -4.05 12.87 -3.53
CA GLY A 64 -3.14 13.84 -2.92
C GLY A 64 -2.94 13.53 -1.45
N VAL A 65 -2.19 14.38 -0.77
CA VAL A 65 -1.91 14.26 0.67
C VAL A 65 -1.97 15.64 1.30
N ILE A 66 -2.63 15.76 2.45
CA ILE A 66 -2.55 16.95 3.29
C ILE A 66 -1.50 16.68 4.37
N PHE A 67 -0.47 17.51 4.38
CA PHE A 67 0.60 17.43 5.36
C PHE A 67 0.44 18.47 6.47
N PHE A 68 0.55 17.99 7.70
CA PHE A 68 0.59 18.77 8.92
C PHE A 68 1.98 18.63 9.53
N ALA A 69 2.61 19.76 9.82
CA ALA A 69 3.87 19.80 10.53
C ALA A 69 3.78 20.93 11.55
N PRO A 70 4.42 20.79 12.73
CA PRO A 70 4.58 21.91 13.65
C PRO A 70 5.27 23.10 12.97
N ALA A 71 4.86 24.31 13.35
CA ALA A 71 5.52 25.54 12.98
C ALA A 71 6.39 25.99 14.16
N PHE A 72 7.67 25.62 14.16
CA PHE A 72 8.64 26.18 15.09
C PHE A 72 9.92 26.58 14.36
N GLN A 73 10.55 27.65 14.83
CA GLN A 73 11.87 28.09 14.40
C GLN A 73 12.89 27.54 15.39
N SER A 74 13.90 26.81 14.89
CA SER A 74 15.06 26.43 15.69
C SER A 74 16.30 27.13 15.15
N SER A 75 17.17 27.57 16.06
CA SER A 75 18.51 28.09 15.74
C SER A 75 19.59 26.99 15.75
N GLY A 76 19.21 25.74 16.05
CA GLY A 76 20.06 24.55 16.02
C GLY A 76 19.41 23.38 15.27
N LEU A 77 19.99 22.19 15.38
CA LEU A 77 19.44 20.96 14.77
C LEU A 77 18.02 20.70 15.31
N ALA A 78 17.04 20.63 14.41
CA ALA A 78 15.67 20.30 14.74
C ALA A 78 15.16 19.12 13.91
N VAL A 79 14.40 18.27 14.59
CA VAL A 79 13.63 17.19 13.95
C VAL A 79 12.27 17.75 13.56
N LYS A 80 11.99 17.76 12.26
CA LYS A 80 10.68 18.13 11.73
C LYS A 80 9.83 16.89 11.56
N THR A 81 8.87 16.68 12.47
CA THR A 81 7.86 15.63 12.31
C THR A 81 6.71 16.13 11.43
N GLN A 82 6.25 15.29 10.51
CA GLN A 82 5.17 15.62 9.60
C GLN A 82 4.18 14.46 9.53
N ILE A 83 2.88 14.76 9.63
CA ILE A 83 1.79 13.81 9.51
C ILE A 83 1.12 14.03 8.15
N GLY A 84 1.03 12.98 7.34
CA GLY A 84 0.35 13.00 6.04
C GLY A 84 -1.01 12.31 6.10
N VAL A 85 -2.05 13.00 5.68
CA VAL A 85 -3.39 12.41 5.46
C VAL A 85 -3.59 12.22 3.96
N VAL A 86 -3.53 10.96 3.51
CA VAL A 86 -3.74 10.59 2.11
C VAL A 86 -5.21 10.64 1.76
N ILE A 87 -5.53 11.26 0.62
CA ILE A 87 -6.90 11.45 0.14
C ILE A 87 -6.99 10.92 -1.28
N TYR A 88 -8.01 10.09 -1.51
CA TYR A 88 -8.38 9.58 -2.82
C TYR A 88 -9.77 10.07 -3.20
N ALA A 89 -9.92 10.58 -4.41
CA ALA A 89 -11.19 10.87 -5.05
C ALA A 89 -11.42 9.83 -6.15
N ALA A 90 -12.44 9.00 -5.98
CA ALA A 90 -12.84 7.96 -6.92
C ALA A 90 -13.96 8.46 -7.83
N ILE A 91 -13.63 8.85 -9.07
CA ILE A 91 -14.61 9.30 -10.06
C ILE A 91 -15.14 8.06 -10.79
N LYS A 92 -16.39 7.71 -10.53
CA LYS A 92 -16.99 6.47 -11.04
C LYS A 92 -17.23 6.52 -12.56
N PRO A 93 -17.24 5.36 -13.24
CA PRO A 93 -16.92 4.03 -12.72
C PRO A 93 -15.42 3.81 -12.47
N ILE A 94 -15.11 3.11 -11.37
CA ILE A 94 -13.75 2.68 -11.05
C ILE A 94 -13.66 1.16 -10.97
N LYS A 95 -12.52 0.62 -11.39
CA LYS A 95 -12.17 -0.80 -11.31
C LYS A 95 -10.91 -0.94 -10.48
N ARG A 96 -10.99 -1.74 -9.41
CA ARG A 96 -9.87 -2.13 -8.57
C ARG A 96 -9.58 -3.61 -8.84
N MET A 97 -8.75 -3.83 -9.85
CA MET A 97 -8.37 -5.16 -10.31
C MET A 97 -6.86 -5.31 -10.15
N PHE A 98 -6.43 -6.52 -9.82
CA PHE A 98 -5.03 -6.85 -9.65
C PHE A 98 -4.73 -8.22 -10.26
N GLU A 99 -3.47 -8.44 -10.58
CA GLU A 99 -2.93 -9.71 -11.03
C GLU A 99 -1.86 -10.19 -10.05
N VAL A 100 -1.77 -11.51 -9.91
CA VAL A 100 -0.79 -12.20 -9.07
C VAL A 100 0.05 -13.09 -9.98
N GLY A 101 1.35 -12.83 -10.03
CA GLY A 101 2.32 -13.63 -10.76
C GLY A 101 2.65 -14.95 -10.04
N LEU A 102 3.46 -15.79 -10.69
CA LEU A 102 3.93 -17.04 -10.09
C LEU A 102 4.84 -16.73 -8.90
N PRO A 103 4.55 -17.28 -7.70
CA PRO A 103 5.42 -17.08 -6.56
C PRO A 103 6.74 -17.82 -6.76
N LYS A 104 7.82 -17.24 -6.24
CA LYS A 104 9.10 -17.94 -6.02
C LYS A 104 9.31 -18.07 -4.52
N ALA A 105 9.91 -19.18 -4.10
CA ALA A 105 10.14 -19.44 -2.69
C ALA A 105 11.56 -19.98 -2.46
N SER A 106 12.18 -19.55 -1.37
CA SER A 106 13.50 -20.02 -0.94
C SER A 106 13.57 -20.02 0.59
N LEU A 107 14.67 -20.53 1.14
CA LEU A 107 15.02 -20.37 2.55
C LEU A 107 16.03 -19.22 2.70
N ASN A 108 15.87 -18.43 3.75
CA ASN A 108 16.90 -17.47 4.17
C ASN A 108 17.98 -18.17 5.04
N GLY A 109 18.98 -17.41 5.49
CA GLY A 109 20.05 -17.93 6.36
C GLY A 109 19.59 -18.52 7.70
N ALA A 110 18.39 -18.16 8.18
CA ALA A 110 17.74 -18.72 9.37
C ALA A 110 16.83 -19.93 9.04
N ARG A 111 16.86 -20.42 7.80
CA ARG A 111 15.98 -21.47 7.25
C ARG A 111 14.50 -21.12 7.31
N GLN A 112 14.15 -19.84 7.31
CA GLN A 112 12.76 -19.41 7.20
C GLN A 112 12.40 -19.26 5.73
N ALA A 113 11.19 -19.65 5.36
CA ALA A 113 10.69 -19.46 4.00
C ALA A 113 10.60 -17.97 3.67
N VAL A 114 11.09 -17.58 2.50
CA VAL A 114 10.88 -16.27 1.87
C VAL A 114 10.14 -16.52 0.56
N ILE A 115 8.96 -15.93 0.42
CA ILE A 115 8.08 -16.07 -0.74
C ILE A 115 8.02 -14.72 -1.43
N THR A 116 8.51 -14.63 -2.67
CA THR A 116 8.43 -13.42 -3.49
C THR A 116 7.27 -13.54 -4.47
N ILE A 117 6.44 -12.50 -4.55
CA ILE A 117 5.22 -12.47 -5.36
C ILE A 117 5.22 -11.21 -6.21
N ASP A 118 5.07 -11.37 -7.52
CA ASP A 118 4.84 -10.25 -8.43
C ASP A 118 3.36 -9.85 -8.39
N LEU A 119 3.09 -8.59 -8.07
CA LEU A 119 1.74 -8.02 -8.03
C LEU A 119 1.62 -6.85 -9.01
N ALA A 120 0.48 -6.72 -9.67
CA ALA A 120 0.18 -5.61 -10.56
C ALA A 120 -1.23 -5.08 -10.35
N ALA A 121 -1.41 -3.76 -10.29
CA ALA A 121 -2.72 -3.11 -10.30
C ALA A 121 -3.11 -2.73 -11.73
N ILE A 122 -4.05 -3.49 -12.30
CA ILE A 122 -4.48 -3.36 -13.70
C ILE A 122 -5.78 -2.55 -13.87
N GLY A 123 -6.26 -1.93 -12.79
CA GLY A 123 -7.44 -1.07 -12.77
C GLY A 123 -7.13 0.42 -12.98
N ASN A 124 -8.18 1.26 -12.94
CA ASN A 124 -8.08 2.73 -13.02
C ASN A 124 -8.14 3.43 -11.64
N ALA A 125 -8.12 2.66 -10.56
CA ALA A 125 -8.05 3.13 -9.18
C ALA A 125 -7.08 2.25 -8.37
N HIS A 126 -6.55 2.78 -7.25
CA HIS A 126 -5.60 2.01 -6.44
C HIS A 126 -6.23 0.73 -5.89
N CYS A 127 -5.40 -0.30 -5.73
CA CYS A 127 -5.73 -1.48 -4.94
C CYS A 127 -5.04 -1.37 -3.58
N ARG A 128 -5.73 -1.83 -2.54
CA ARG A 128 -5.18 -1.97 -1.19
C ARG A 128 -5.17 -3.47 -0.91
N LEU A 129 -4.03 -4.08 -1.21
CA LEU A 129 -3.86 -5.52 -1.21
C LEU A 129 -3.47 -6.00 0.17
N THR A 130 -4.10 -7.08 0.60
CA THR A 130 -3.75 -7.85 1.80
C THR A 130 -3.83 -9.32 1.43
N GLY A 131 -3.39 -10.20 2.32
CA GLY A 131 -3.50 -11.62 2.06
C GLY A 131 -2.86 -12.49 3.10
N GLN A 132 -2.72 -13.76 2.74
CA GLN A 132 -2.18 -14.79 3.61
C GLN A 132 -1.52 -15.88 2.79
N PHE A 133 -0.59 -16.58 3.42
CA PHE A 133 -0.02 -17.80 2.87
C PHE A 133 -0.05 -18.91 3.92
N ARG A 134 -0.13 -20.16 3.44
CA ARG A 134 0.12 -21.36 4.24
C ARG A 134 1.07 -22.27 3.49
N LEU A 135 2.04 -22.83 4.20
CA LEU A 135 2.90 -23.90 3.71
C LEU A 135 2.51 -25.21 4.37
N SER A 136 2.32 -26.24 3.55
CA SER A 136 2.10 -27.60 4.01
C SER A 136 3.24 -28.50 3.56
N ASP A 137 3.63 -29.45 4.40
CA ASP A 137 4.58 -30.50 4.03
C ASP A 137 3.92 -31.51 3.06
N PRO A 138 4.68 -32.46 2.48
CA PRO A 138 4.13 -33.46 1.55
C PRO A 138 3.06 -34.38 2.16
N SER A 139 2.95 -34.47 3.49
CA SER A 139 1.87 -35.20 4.16
C SER A 139 0.56 -34.40 4.25
N GLY A 140 0.59 -33.13 3.85
CA GLY A 140 -0.53 -32.20 3.93
C GLY A 140 -0.64 -31.47 5.27
N LYS A 141 0.32 -31.66 6.18
CA LYS A 141 0.33 -30.95 7.46
C LYS A 141 0.79 -29.52 7.26
N VAL A 142 0.00 -28.55 7.73
CA VAL A 142 0.40 -27.13 7.75
C VAL A 142 1.59 -26.98 8.69
N VAL A 143 2.72 -26.56 8.13
CA VAL A 143 3.96 -26.33 8.87
C VAL A 143 4.18 -24.85 9.15
N GLU A 144 3.68 -23.96 8.29
CA GLU A 144 3.86 -22.52 8.40
C GLU A 144 2.64 -21.75 7.87
N GLU A 145 2.38 -20.60 8.46
CA GLU A 145 1.38 -19.65 7.97
C GLU A 145 1.82 -18.22 8.26
N GLY A 146 1.37 -17.28 7.43
CA GLY A 146 1.69 -15.88 7.61
C GLY A 146 0.74 -14.97 6.84
N ARG A 147 0.92 -13.66 7.04
CA ARG A 147 0.10 -12.63 6.41
C ARG A 147 0.93 -11.78 5.46
N ILE A 148 0.30 -11.38 4.37
CA ILE A 148 0.77 -10.28 3.54
C ILE A 148 0.26 -9.01 4.20
N THR A 149 1.18 -8.17 4.65
CA THR A 149 0.85 -6.85 5.20
C THR A 149 0.17 -6.00 4.14
N GLU A 150 -0.58 -4.98 4.58
CA GLU A 150 -1.26 -4.10 3.65
C GLU A 150 -0.27 -3.41 2.71
N GLU A 151 -0.50 -3.56 1.41
CA GLU A 151 0.25 -2.93 0.34
C GLU A 151 -0.69 -2.11 -0.55
N VAL A 152 -0.33 -0.86 -0.81
CA VAL A 152 -1.08 -0.03 -1.75
C VAL A 152 -0.40 -0.08 -3.12
N PHE A 153 -1.18 -0.34 -4.16
CA PHE A 153 -0.72 -0.28 -5.55
C PHE A 153 -1.55 0.76 -6.30
N LEU A 154 -0.87 1.77 -6.84
CA LEU A 154 -1.48 2.79 -7.69
C LEU A 154 -1.87 2.20 -9.06
N PRO A 155 -2.79 2.85 -9.80
CA PRO A 155 -3.15 2.41 -11.15
C PRO A 155 -1.92 2.22 -12.05
N GLY A 156 -1.80 1.02 -12.65
CA GLY A 156 -0.68 0.65 -13.53
C GLY A 156 0.61 0.24 -12.81
N GLU A 157 0.64 0.25 -11.48
CA GLU A 157 1.83 -0.11 -10.71
C GLU A 157 2.06 -1.62 -10.70
N ARG A 158 3.33 -2.02 -10.79
CA ARG A 158 3.80 -3.40 -10.63
C ARG A 158 4.99 -3.42 -9.69
N ARG A 159 4.96 -4.30 -8.68
CA ARG A 159 6.04 -4.50 -7.71
C ARG A 159 6.11 -5.96 -7.31
N THR A 160 7.33 -6.41 -7.03
CA THR A 160 7.56 -7.68 -6.34
C THR A 160 7.57 -7.41 -4.85
N ILE A 161 6.76 -8.14 -4.09
CA ILE A 161 6.78 -8.11 -2.63
C ILE A 161 7.41 -9.41 -2.11
N ALA A 162 7.95 -9.37 -0.90
CA ALA A 162 8.46 -10.54 -0.20
C ALA A 162 7.69 -10.72 1.11
N VAL A 163 7.23 -11.94 1.38
CA VAL A 163 6.70 -12.34 2.68
C VAL A 163 7.52 -13.48 3.24
N SER A 164 7.76 -13.44 4.54
CA SER A 164 8.60 -14.41 5.22
C SER A 164 7.81 -15.16 6.27
N GLY A 165 8.08 -16.46 6.37
CA GLY A 165 7.75 -17.23 7.57
C GLY A 165 8.66 -16.85 8.73
N ASN A 166 8.32 -17.33 9.92
CA ASN A 166 9.11 -17.20 11.14
C ASN A 166 9.64 -18.55 11.66
N LYS A 167 9.16 -19.69 11.16
CA LYS A 167 9.70 -21.01 11.53
C LYS A 167 10.84 -21.46 10.63
N ALA A 168 11.80 -22.15 11.23
CA ALA A 168 12.85 -22.85 10.52
C ALA A 168 12.29 -24.12 9.86
N LEU A 169 12.50 -24.27 8.54
CA LEU A 169 12.02 -25.39 7.74
C LEU A 169 13.20 -26.16 7.14
N ALA A 170 13.01 -27.45 6.87
CA ALA A 170 13.98 -28.23 6.11
C ALA A 170 13.87 -27.88 4.62
N PRO A 171 14.99 -27.86 3.86
CA PRO A 171 14.91 -27.84 2.40
C PRO A 171 14.09 -29.02 1.88
N GLY A 172 13.25 -28.81 0.87
CA GLY A 172 12.34 -29.85 0.41
C GLY A 172 11.15 -29.35 -0.39
N ALA A 173 10.28 -30.29 -0.77
CA ALA A 173 9.03 -30.01 -1.45
C ALA A 173 7.96 -29.59 -0.44
N TYR A 174 7.19 -28.56 -0.79
CA TYR A 174 6.08 -28.03 0.01
C TYR A 174 4.95 -27.60 -0.90
N ARG A 175 3.74 -27.57 -0.36
CA ARG A 175 2.58 -26.95 -0.99
C ARG A 175 2.34 -25.57 -0.40
N LEU A 176 2.38 -24.54 -1.23
CA LEU A 176 2.04 -23.16 -0.91
C LEU A 176 0.58 -22.89 -1.28
N HIS A 177 -0.26 -22.58 -0.30
CA HIS A 177 -1.55 -21.93 -0.51
C HIS A 177 -1.37 -20.42 -0.39
N LEU A 178 -1.68 -19.68 -1.46
CA LEU A 178 -1.60 -18.22 -1.50
C LEU A 178 -2.97 -17.60 -1.73
N GLU A 179 -3.32 -16.64 -0.88
CA GLU A 179 -4.51 -15.82 -1.00
C GLU A 179 -4.16 -14.34 -0.97
N VAL A 180 -4.68 -13.58 -1.93
CA VAL A 180 -4.51 -12.13 -2.05
C VAL A 180 -5.87 -11.51 -2.35
N GLU A 181 -6.22 -10.46 -1.63
CA GLU A 181 -7.48 -9.72 -1.81
C GLU A 181 -7.26 -8.22 -1.79
N SER A 182 -8.17 -7.47 -2.42
CA SER A 182 -8.16 -6.00 -2.40
C SER A 182 -9.32 -5.48 -1.57
N TYR A 183 -9.02 -4.64 -0.57
CA TYR A 183 -10.02 -4.05 0.32
C TYR A 183 -11.13 -3.31 -0.46
N GLY A 184 -12.38 -3.49 -0.02
CA GLY A 184 -13.54 -2.86 -0.64
C GLY A 184 -13.88 -3.42 -2.02
N THR A 185 -13.38 -4.61 -2.36
CA THR A 185 -13.72 -5.35 -3.57
C THR A 185 -14.13 -6.78 -3.21
N THR A 186 -14.79 -7.48 -4.13
CA THR A 186 -15.02 -8.93 -4.03
C THR A 186 -13.96 -9.74 -4.76
N ASN A 187 -12.92 -9.09 -5.30
CA ASN A 187 -11.87 -9.74 -6.05
C ASN A 187 -10.89 -10.41 -5.09
N VAL A 188 -10.91 -11.74 -5.07
CA VAL A 188 -9.97 -12.54 -4.29
C VAL A 188 -9.26 -13.52 -5.21
N PHE A 189 -7.94 -13.53 -5.12
CA PHE A 189 -7.06 -14.51 -5.74
C PHE A 189 -6.78 -15.62 -4.72
N ARG A 190 -6.98 -16.88 -5.11
CA ARG A 190 -6.59 -18.06 -4.32
C ARG A 190 -6.01 -19.14 -5.22
N ARG A 191 -4.78 -19.57 -4.94
CA ARG A 191 -4.11 -20.65 -5.68
C ARG A 191 -3.20 -21.46 -4.79
N ASP A 192 -3.05 -22.73 -5.15
CA ASP A 192 -2.06 -23.63 -4.60
C ASP A 192 -0.91 -23.81 -5.59
N TYR A 193 0.30 -23.94 -5.06
CA TYR A 193 1.52 -24.16 -5.81
C TYR A 193 2.34 -25.27 -5.15
N GLU A 194 2.85 -26.19 -5.95
CA GLU A 194 3.96 -27.03 -5.53
C GLU A 194 5.25 -26.21 -5.65
N ILE A 195 5.98 -26.09 -4.55
CA ILE A 195 7.21 -25.30 -4.48
C ILE A 195 8.34 -26.14 -3.90
N GLN A 196 9.57 -25.81 -4.31
CA GLN A 196 10.77 -26.39 -3.73
C GLN A 196 11.50 -25.32 -2.93
N LEU A 197 11.65 -25.52 -1.62
CA LEU A 197 12.45 -24.65 -0.77
C LEU A 197 13.91 -25.09 -0.81
N GLN A 198 14.77 -24.21 -1.34
CA GLN A 198 16.22 -24.38 -1.39
C GLN A 198 16.89 -23.33 -0.50
N GLY A 199 18.03 -23.69 0.11
CA GLY A 199 18.84 -22.80 0.95
C GLY A 199 19.98 -22.13 0.20
#